data_AF-A0A958UXS5-F1
#
_entry.id   AF-A0A958UXS5-F1
#
_cell.length_a   1.000
_cell.length_b   1.000
_cell.length_c   1.000
_cell.angle_alpha   90.00
_cell.angle_beta   90.00
_cell.angle_gamma   90.00
#
_symmetry.space_group_name_H-M   'P 1'
#
loop_
_entity.id
_entity.type
_entity.pdbx_description
1 polymer ?
#
loop_
_entity_poly.entity_id
_entity_poly.type
_entity_poly.pdbx_seq_one_letter_code
_entity_poly.pdbx_strand_id
1 'polypeptide(L)'
;MQTTDYITREVKALDPSDKVNKAKELFKELTYTHLPVVEEGLLLGLVSEADIQTIENGDLPLDDFRYLFQSFFVSESINWFE
;
A
#
# COMPACT_ATOMS: atom_id res chain seq x y z
N MET A 1 -25.68 0.92 -3.87
CA MET A 1 -24.59 1.87 -4.19
C MET A 1 -23.42 1.04 -4.66
N GLN A 2 -22.77 1.34 -5.79
CA GLN A 2 -21.66 0.51 -6.26
C GLN A 2 -20.38 0.90 -5.52
N THR A 3 -19.67 -0.09 -4.94
CA THR A 3 -18.42 0.16 -4.19
C THR A 3 -17.36 0.82 -5.07
N THR A 4 -17.35 0.52 -6.37
CA THR A 4 -16.44 1.11 -7.37
C THR A 4 -16.51 2.62 -7.46
N ASP A 5 -17.67 3.21 -7.19
CA ASP A 5 -17.89 4.66 -7.26
C ASP A 5 -17.19 5.42 -6.12
N TYR A 6 -16.76 4.70 -5.08
CA TYR A 6 -16.10 5.24 -3.89
C TYR A 6 -14.60 4.94 -3.84
N ILE A 7 -14.03 4.34 -4.89
CA ILE A 7 -12.59 4.05 -4.96
C ILE A 7 -11.83 5.32 -5.38
N THR A 8 -10.99 5.83 -4.48
CA THR A 8 -10.07 6.95 -4.75
C THR A 8 -8.94 6.52 -5.68
N ARG A 9 -8.60 7.36 -6.67
CA ARG A 9 -7.51 7.14 -7.64
C ARG A 9 -6.30 8.07 -7.45
N GLU A 10 -6.30 8.83 -6.36
CA GLU A 10 -5.31 9.89 -6.09
C GLU A 10 -4.06 9.36 -5.36
N VAL A 11 -4.14 8.15 -4.81
CA VAL A 11 -3.03 7.54 -4.08
C VAL A 11 -2.12 6.80 -5.07
N LYS A 12 -0.88 7.26 -5.19
CA LYS A 12 0.13 6.58 -5.99
C LYS A 12 0.61 5.34 -5.22
N ALA A 13 0.65 4.20 -5.93
CA ALA A 13 1.26 2.98 -5.39
C ALA A 13 2.77 3.15 -5.20
N LEU A 14 3.29 2.46 -4.19
CA LEU A 14 4.72 2.27 -3.97
C LEU A 14 5.25 1.21 -4.93
N ASP A 15 6.51 1.35 -5.31
CA ASP A 15 7.26 0.32 -6.05
C ASP A 15 8.07 -0.52 -5.04
N PRO A 16 8.24 -1.85 -5.22
CA PRO A 16 9.07 -2.65 -4.30
C PRO A 16 10.52 -2.15 -4.19
N SER A 17 11.06 -1.50 -5.24
CA SER A 17 12.39 -0.90 -5.23
C SER A 17 12.46 0.44 -4.48
N ASP A 18 11.32 1.02 -4.10
CA ASP A 18 11.29 2.23 -3.30
C ASP A 18 11.90 1.99 -1.92
N LYS A 19 12.60 3.00 -1.39
CA LYS A 19 13.14 2.96 -0.04
C LYS A 19 12.04 3.04 1.00
N VAL A 20 12.23 2.36 2.13
CA VAL A 20 11.35 2.45 3.30
C VAL A 20 11.11 3.91 3.76
N ASN A 21 12.13 4.78 3.68
CA ASN A 21 11.98 6.20 4.03
C ASN A 21 10.94 6.92 3.17
N LYS A 22 10.84 6.59 1.88
CA LYS A 22 9.82 7.16 0.99
C LYS A 22 8.42 6.77 1.46
N ALA A 23 8.22 5.51 1.84
CA ALA A 23 6.95 5.05 2.40
C ALA A 23 6.61 5.78 3.71
N LYS A 24 7.59 5.96 4.61
CA LYS A 24 7.42 6.73 5.85
C LYS A 24 7.06 8.19 5.60
N GLU A 25 7.65 8.83 4.59
CA GLU A 25 7.32 10.20 4.20
C GLU A 25 5.88 10.29 3.67
N LEU A 26 5.49 9.37 2.78
CA LEU A 26 4.12 9.32 2.27
C LEU A 26 3.09 9.12 3.39
N PHE A 27 3.35 8.27 4.38
CA PHE A 27 2.47 8.11 5.54
C PHE A 27 2.39 9.36 6.44
N LYS A 28 3.40 10.23 6.43
CA LYS A 28 3.33 11.52 7.14
C LYS A 28 2.53 12.57 6.38
N GLU A 29 2.57 12.51 5.05
CA GLU A 29 1.87 13.46 4.17
C GLU A 29 0.39 13.08 3.98
N LEU A 30 0.09 11.79 4.00
CA LEU A 30 -1.24 11.25 3.74
C LEU A 30 -1.87 10.72 5.03
N THR A 31 -3.20 10.71 5.12
CA THR A 31 -3.93 10.18 6.28
C THR A 31 -4.35 8.71 6.12
N TYR A 32 -3.71 7.98 5.19
CA TYR A 32 -4.01 6.58 4.92
C TYR A 32 -3.23 5.65 5.85
N THR A 33 -3.86 4.58 6.31
CA THR A 33 -3.20 3.58 7.15
C THR A 33 -2.49 2.50 6.35
N HIS A 34 -2.83 2.36 5.06
CA HIS A 34 -2.26 1.36 4.16
C HIS A 34 -1.98 1.97 2.79
N LEU A 35 -0.87 1.56 2.19
CA LEU A 35 -0.51 1.93 0.83
C LEU A 35 -0.25 0.67 -0.01
N PRO A 36 -0.69 0.64 -1.27
CA PRO A 36 -0.44 -0.50 -2.14
C PRO A 36 1.01 -0.49 -2.66
N VAL A 37 1.62 -1.66 -2.71
CA VAL A 37 2.89 -1.92 -3.40
C VAL A 37 2.58 -2.67 -4.70
N VAL A 38 2.98 -2.08 -5.82
CA VAL A 38 2.68 -2.57 -7.17
C VAL A 38 3.96 -2.65 -7.97
N GLU A 39 4.15 -3.75 -8.68
CA GLU A 39 5.25 -3.95 -9.63
C GLU A 39 4.67 -4.37 -10.98
N GLU A 40 5.00 -3.66 -12.05
CA GLU A 40 4.52 -3.96 -13.42
C GLU A 40 2.99 -4.13 -13.54
N GLY A 41 2.22 -3.40 -12.73
CA GLY A 41 0.75 -3.48 -12.71
C GLY A 41 0.18 -4.62 -11.88
N LEU A 42 1.03 -5.43 -11.24
CA LEU A 42 0.63 -6.47 -10.29
C LEU A 42 0.67 -5.93 -8.87
N LEU A 43 -0.44 -6.08 -8.14
CA LEU A 43 -0.48 -5.79 -6.71
C LEU A 43 0.30 -6.87 -5.95
N LEU A 44 1.44 -6.49 -5.39
CA LEU A 44 2.23 -7.38 -4.53
C LEU A 44 1.65 -7.46 -3.12
N GLY A 45 1.03 -6.37 -2.66
CA GLY A 45 0.27 -6.33 -1.40
C GLY A 45 0.13 -4.92 -0.86
N LEU A 46 -0.37 -4.81 0.37
CA LEU A 46 -0.53 -3.56 1.09
C LEU A 46 0.50 -3.49 2.22
N VAL A 47 1.18 -2.37 2.36
CA VAL A 47 2.00 -2.07 3.54
C VAL A 47 1.21 -1.20 4.51
N SER A 48 1.27 -1.51 5.79
CA SER A 48 0.66 -0.68 6.82
C SER A 48 1.63 0.38 7.34
N GLU A 49 1.12 1.54 7.74
CA GLU A 49 1.92 2.55 8.43
C GLU A 49 2.60 1.95 9.66
N ALA A 50 1.85 1.21 10.46
CA ALA A 50 2.31 0.62 11.71
C ALA A 50 3.56 -0.25 11.49
N ASP A 51 3.54 -1.14 10.49
CA ASP A 51 4.66 -2.03 10.18
C ASP A 51 5.87 -1.23 9.65
N ILE A 52 5.63 -0.31 8.72
CA ILE A 52 6.68 0.51 8.10
C ILE A 52 7.40 1.39 9.13
N GLN A 53 6.70 1.91 10.14
CA GLN A 53 7.32 2.71 11.20
C GLN A 53 8.25 1.88 12.10
N THR A 54 8.07 0.55 12.19
CA THR A 54 8.97 -0.31 13.00
C THR A 54 10.35 -0.55 12.39
N ILE A 55 10.50 -0.30 11.09
CA ILE A 55 11.75 -0.59 10.37
C ILE A 55 12.78 0.50 10.69
N GLU A 56 13.91 0.16 11.32
CA GLU A 56 14.93 1.16 11.68
C GLU A 56 15.71 1.69 10.46
N ASN A 57 16.15 0.78 9.58
CA ASN A 57 16.93 1.15 8.40
C ASN A 57 16.03 1.55 7.23
N GLY A 58 15.84 2.86 7.07
CA GLY A 58 15.00 3.44 6.03
C GLY A 58 15.59 3.47 4.62
N ASP A 59 16.87 3.13 4.45
CA ASP A 59 17.55 3.16 3.15
C ASP A 59 17.41 1.86 2.34
N LEU A 60 16.93 0.79 2.97
CA LEU A 60 16.66 -0.48 2.33
C LEU A 60 15.39 -0.40 1.45
N PRO A 61 15.35 -1.17 0.36
CA PRO A 61 14.15 -1.27 -0.47
C PRO A 61 13.01 -1.95 0.29
N LEU A 62 11.76 -1.63 -0.06
CA LEU A 62 10.58 -2.31 0.47
C LEU A 62 10.60 -3.81 0.17
N ASP A 63 11.25 -4.21 -0.92
CA ASP A 63 11.41 -5.60 -1.35
C ASP A 63 12.05 -6.52 -0.29
N ASP A 64 12.97 -5.97 0.52
CA ASP A 64 13.61 -6.70 1.62
C ASP A 64 12.61 -7.05 2.73
N PHE A 65 11.44 -6.40 2.75
CA PHE A 65 10.38 -6.53 3.75
C PHE A 65 9.08 -7.09 3.16
N ARG A 66 9.14 -7.86 2.06
CA ARG A 66 7.97 -8.52 1.43
C ARG A 66 7.06 -9.27 2.40
N TYR A 67 7.59 -9.79 3.52
CA TYR A 67 6.80 -10.49 4.54
C TYR A 67 5.79 -9.59 5.28
N LEU A 68 5.95 -8.26 5.19
CA LEU A 68 5.01 -7.27 5.73
C LEU A 68 3.89 -6.93 4.73
N PHE A 69 3.97 -7.40 3.49
CA PHE A 69 2.98 -7.08 2.47
C PHE A 69 1.72 -7.91 2.72
N GLN A 70 0.65 -7.24 3.10
CA GLN A 70 -0.65 -7.87 3.35
C GLN A 70 -1.36 -8.11 2.01
N SER A 71 -1.73 -9.36 1.75
CA SER A 71 -2.51 -9.69 0.56
C SER A 71 -3.92 -9.12 0.66
N PHE A 72 -4.40 -8.53 -0.43
CA PHE A 72 -5.77 -8.05 -0.56
C PHE A 72 -6.36 -8.52 -1.89
N PHE A 73 -7.62 -8.95 -1.86
CA PHE A 73 -8.34 -9.40 -3.05
C PHE A 73 -9.81 -8.98 -2.98
N VAL A 74 -10.33 -8.49 -4.11
CA VAL A 74 -11.74 -8.14 -4.28
C VAL A 74 -12.14 -8.35 -5.74
N SER A 75 -13.39 -8.74 -5.98
CA SER A 75 -13.96 -8.84 -7.33
C SER A 75 -14.74 -7.57 -7.68
N GLU A 76 -14.84 -7.23 -8.96
CA GLU A 76 -15.61 -6.07 -9.43
C GLU A 76 -17.11 -6.12 -9.05
N SER A 77 -17.67 -7.32 -8.87
CA SER A 77 -19.06 -7.51 -8.48
C SER A 77 -19.34 -7.38 -6.97
N ILE A 78 -18.31 -7.11 -6.14
CA ILE A 78 -18.52 -6.95 -4.70
C ILE A 78 -19.09 -5.55 -4.43
N ASN A 79 -20.28 -5.53 -3.80
CA ASN A 79 -20.87 -4.34 -3.19
C ASN A 79 -20.82 -4.51 -1.66
N TRP A 80 -19.97 -3.75 -0.99
CA TRP A 80 -19.85 -3.76 0.49
C TRP A 80 -20.91 -2.91 1.20
N PHE A 81 -21.66 -2.11 0.46
CA PHE A 81 -22.64 -1.16 0.99
C PHE A 81 -24.09 -1.66 0.86
N GLU A 82 -24.29 -2.98 0.80
CA GLU A 82 -25.61 -3.64 0.80
C GLU A 82 -25.96 -4.24 2.17
#